data_AF-A0A4S8MYB8-F1
#
_entry.id   AF-A0A4S8MYB8-F1
#
_cell.length_a   1.000
_cell.length_b   1.000
_cell.length_c   1.000
_cell.angle_alpha   90.00
_cell.angle_beta   90.00
_cell.angle_gamma   90.00
#
_symmetry.space_group_name_H-M   'P 1'
#
loop_
_entity.id
_entity.type
_entity.pdbx_description
1 polymer ?
#
loop_
_entity_poly.entity_id
_entity_poly.type
_entity_poly.pdbx_seq_one_letter_code
_entity_poly.pdbx_strand_id
1 'polypeptide(L)'
;MSSPCPLDHFPQEVILHILSYLDLPDLASLSQVSSYLAELAADPLLHKNRLRIIAPSRIQHSLFGQGPEGIALRPTVVDLVHRGVFKGLGIERRWRDGVYLYTQRVSSIFLFLINTFLTLRLVHHSV
;
A
#
# COMPACT_ATOMS: atom_id res chain seq x y z
N MET A 1 5.35 41.05 -20.29
CA MET A 1 5.80 40.75 -18.92
C MET A 1 4.55 40.41 -18.13
N SER A 2 4.26 39.12 -17.91
CA SER A 2 3.13 38.71 -17.08
C SER A 2 3.37 39.20 -15.66
N SER A 3 2.42 39.96 -15.12
CA SER A 3 2.44 40.41 -13.72
C SER A 3 2.66 39.20 -12.81
N PRO A 4 3.55 39.28 -11.78
CA PRO A 4 3.67 38.20 -10.80
C PRO A 4 2.31 38.00 -10.15
N CYS A 5 1.85 36.75 -10.05
CA CYS A 5 0.54 36.53 -9.49
C CYS A 5 0.60 36.86 -7.99
N PRO A 6 -0.38 37.59 -7.44
CA PRO A 6 -0.32 38.04 -6.04
C PRO A 6 -0.25 36.87 -5.05
N LEU A 7 -0.63 35.67 -5.49
CA LEU A 7 -0.52 34.43 -4.72
C LEU A 7 0.93 34.01 -4.47
N ASP A 8 1.90 34.36 -5.32
CA ASP A 8 3.32 34.01 -5.16
C ASP A 8 3.98 34.70 -3.94
N HIS A 9 3.33 35.72 -3.37
CA HIS A 9 3.84 36.45 -2.20
C HIS A 9 3.47 35.76 -0.88
N PHE A 10 2.55 34.79 -0.90
CA PHE A 10 2.15 34.07 0.30
C PHE A 10 3.05 32.84 0.54
N PRO A 11 3.23 32.43 1.81
CA PRO A 11 3.84 31.16 2.12
C PRO A 11 3.05 30.01 1.49
N GLN A 12 3.74 29.00 0.99
CA GLN A 12 3.16 27.84 0.32
C GLN A 12 2.11 27.12 1.20
N GLU A 13 2.33 27.08 2.51
CA GLU A 13 1.44 26.46 3.49
C GLU A 13 0.08 27.16 3.55
N VAL A 14 0.06 28.49 3.42
CA VAL A 14 -1.18 29.28 3.42
C VAL A 14 -1.97 28.99 2.16
N ILE A 15 -1.29 28.92 1.01
CA ILE A 15 -1.92 28.60 -0.26
C ILE A 15 -2.49 27.18 -0.22
N LEU A 16 -1.72 26.18 0.23
CA LEU A 16 -2.21 24.81 0.40
C LEU A 16 -3.38 24.72 1.37
N HIS A 17 -3.39 25.54 2.43
CA HIS A 17 -4.52 25.61 3.36
C HIS A 17 -5.78 26.14 2.66
N ILE A 18 -5.66 27.19 1.83
CA ILE A 18 -6.79 27.71 1.03
C ILE A 18 -7.28 26.64 0.04
N LEU A 19 -6.36 26.02 -0.70
CA LEU A 19 -6.68 24.98 -1.67
C LEU A 19 -7.35 23.75 -1.03
N SER A 20 -7.11 23.49 0.26
CA SER A 20 -7.76 22.38 0.98
C SER A 20 -9.29 22.49 1.08
N TYR A 21 -9.82 23.71 0.99
CA TYR A 21 -11.27 23.96 1.00
C TYR A 21 -11.92 23.78 -0.37
N LEU A 22 -11.15 23.73 -1.45
CA LEU A 22 -11.65 23.58 -2.81
C LEU A 22 -11.96 22.13 -3.17
N ASP A 23 -12.93 21.92 -4.05
CA ASP A 23 -13.29 20.61 -4.55
C ASP A 23 -12.30 20.13 -5.63
N LEU A 24 -12.26 18.81 -5.87
CA LEU A 24 -11.39 18.21 -6.90
C LEU A 24 -11.55 18.83 -8.31
N PRO A 25 -12.77 19.11 -8.83
CA PRO A 25 -12.92 19.82 -10.11
C PRO A 25 -12.33 21.24 -10.11
N ASP A 26 -12.42 21.96 -8.99
CA ASP A 26 -11.91 23.32 -8.89
C ASP A 26 -10.39 23.33 -8.89
N LEU A 27 -9.77 22.36 -8.19
CA LEU A 27 -8.32 22.14 -8.23
C LEU A 27 -7.82 21.78 -9.64
N ALA A 28 -8.59 20.98 -10.39
CA ALA A 28 -8.28 20.64 -11.77
C ALA A 28 -8.43 21.83 -12.73
N SER A 29 -9.26 22.81 -12.37
CA SER A 29 -9.39 24.07 -13.11
C SER A 29 -8.23 25.01 -12.78
N LEU A 30 -7.80 25.08 -11.51
CA LEU A 30 -6.65 25.88 -11.07
C LEU A 30 -5.32 25.40 -11.66
N SER A 31 -5.16 24.10 -11.88
CA SER A 31 -3.95 23.56 -12.52
C SER A 31 -3.77 24.02 -13.97
N GLN A 32 -4.82 24.54 -14.62
CA GLN A 32 -4.74 25.11 -15.96
C GLN A 32 -4.42 26.62 -15.95
N VAL A 33 -4.51 27.29 -14.79
CA VAL A 33 -4.32 28.73 -14.67
C VAL A 33 -2.84 29.10 -14.56
N SER A 34 -2.06 28.33 -13.80
CA SER A 34 -0.61 28.54 -13.69
C SER A 34 0.12 27.24 -13.36
N SER A 35 1.38 27.14 -13.81
CA SER A 35 2.24 25.99 -13.49
C SER A 35 2.51 25.86 -11.99
N TYR A 36 2.66 26.99 -11.29
CA TYR A 36 2.83 27.02 -9.84
C TYR A 36 1.61 26.45 -9.10
N LEU A 37 0.40 26.86 -9.48
CA LEU A 37 -0.82 26.30 -8.89
C LEU A 37 -1.04 24.85 -9.31
N ALA A 38 -0.57 24.44 -10.50
CA ALA A 38 -0.60 23.04 -10.91
C ALA A 38 0.25 22.15 -10.00
N GLU A 39 1.45 22.60 -9.63
CA GLU A 39 2.32 21.88 -8.70
C GLU A 39 1.70 21.77 -7.30
N LEU A 40 1.08 22.85 -6.80
CA LEU A 40 0.41 22.83 -5.49
C LEU A 40 -0.89 22.02 -5.50
N ALA A 41 -1.68 22.11 -6.56
CA ALA A 41 -2.93 21.37 -6.70
C ALA A 41 -2.68 19.86 -6.79
N ALA A 42 -1.50 19.45 -7.28
CA ALA A 42 -1.08 18.05 -7.35
C ALA A 42 -0.53 17.48 -6.03
N ASP A 43 -0.54 18.25 -4.94
CA ASP A 43 -0.02 17.79 -3.63
C ASP A 43 -0.76 16.51 -3.16
N PRO A 44 -0.03 15.39 -2.95
CA PRO A 44 -0.62 14.15 -2.48
C PRO A 44 -1.30 14.28 -1.10
N LEU A 45 -0.81 15.16 -0.22
CA LEU A 45 -1.43 15.37 1.09
C LEU A 45 -2.79 16.07 0.96
N LEU A 46 -2.88 17.04 0.06
CA LEU A 46 -4.12 17.74 -0.26
C LEU A 46 -5.16 16.76 -0.82
N HIS A 47 -4.80 15.96 -1.82
CA HIS A 47 -5.71 14.95 -2.38
C HIS A 47 -6.11 13.88 -1.36
N LYS A 48 -5.20 13.44 -0.49
CA LYS A 48 -5.51 12.48 0.58
C LYS A 48 -6.52 13.05 1.57
N ASN A 49 -6.36 14.30 1.99
CA ASN A 49 -7.31 14.96 2.88
C ASN A 49 -8.69 15.11 2.21
N ARG A 50 -8.71 15.50 0.92
CA ARG A 50 -9.96 15.58 0.15
C ARG A 50 -10.69 14.25 0.01
N LEU A 51 -9.97 13.16 -0.27
CA LEU A 51 -10.57 11.82 -0.33
C LEU A 51 -11.20 11.41 1.01
N ARG A 52 -10.59 11.78 2.14
CA ARG A 52 -11.14 11.53 3.49
C ARG A 52 -12.42 12.30 3.76
N ILE A 53 -12.55 13.50 3.22
CA ILE A 53 -13.73 14.35 3.39
C ILE A 53 -14.87 13.93 2.45
N ILE A 54 -14.57 13.68 1.16
CA ILE A 54 -15.59 13.41 0.13
C ILE A 54 -16.10 11.97 0.21
N ALA A 55 -15.24 11.00 0.56
CA ALA A 55 -15.58 9.59 0.52
C ALA A 55 -15.24 8.85 1.83
N PRO A 56 -15.71 9.33 3.00
CA PRO A 56 -15.38 8.73 4.29
C PRO A 56 -15.85 7.27 4.36
N SER A 57 -17.04 6.99 3.82
CA SER A 57 -17.61 5.64 3.75
C SER A 57 -16.78 4.71 2.87
N ARG A 58 -16.26 5.16 1.72
CA ARG A 58 -15.41 4.32 0.86
C ARG A 58 -14.07 4.00 1.52
N ILE A 59 -13.52 4.94 2.27
CA ILE A 59 -12.27 4.73 3.01
C ILE A 59 -12.49 3.78 4.18
N GLN A 60 -13.56 3.97 4.95
CA GLN A 60 -13.93 3.05 6.03
C GLN A 60 -14.24 1.65 5.49
N HIS A 61 -15.00 1.55 4.41
CA HIS A 61 -15.32 0.29 3.76
C HIS A 61 -14.08 -0.39 3.15
N SER A 62 -13.18 0.35 2.52
CA SER A 62 -11.95 -0.23 1.97
C SER A 62 -10.94 -0.65 3.05
N LEU A 63 -10.92 0.02 4.21
CA LEU A 63 -9.96 -0.28 5.28
C LEU A 63 -10.46 -1.34 6.26
N PHE A 64 -11.77 -1.36 6.55
CA PHE A 64 -12.38 -2.18 7.59
C PHE A 64 -13.64 -2.93 7.13
N GLY A 65 -14.09 -2.72 5.89
CA GLY A 65 -15.27 -3.40 5.38
C GLY A 65 -15.01 -4.89 5.22
N GLN A 66 -16.03 -5.67 5.52
CA GLN A 66 -16.09 -7.10 5.28
C GLN A 66 -17.04 -7.33 4.10
N GLY A 67 -16.65 -8.20 3.18
CA GLY A 67 -17.52 -8.68 2.12
C GLY A 67 -18.65 -9.56 2.69
N PRO A 68 -19.59 -10.00 1.83
CA PRO A 68 -20.74 -10.83 2.25
C PRO A 68 -20.32 -12.15 2.92
N GLU A 69 -19.13 -12.66 2.60
CA GLU A 69 -18.52 -13.86 3.18
C GLU A 69 -17.81 -13.59 4.54
N GLY A 70 -17.95 -12.38 5.12
CA GLY A 70 -17.22 -11.96 6.34
C GLY A 70 -15.73 -11.66 6.12
N ILE A 71 -15.28 -11.73 4.88
CA ILE A 71 -13.89 -11.53 4.46
C ILE A 71 -13.54 -10.04 4.45
N ALA A 72 -12.52 -9.63 5.21
CA ALA A 72 -11.99 -8.27 5.12
C ALA A 72 -11.60 -7.91 3.68
N LEU A 73 -12.10 -6.77 3.19
CA LEU A 73 -11.81 -6.22 1.86
C LEU A 73 -10.33 -5.83 1.72
N ARG A 74 -9.69 -5.53 2.85
CA ARG A 74 -8.24 -5.41 2.98
C ARG A 74 -7.71 -6.63 3.75
N PRO A 75 -7.41 -7.75 3.07
CA PRO A 75 -6.85 -8.91 3.74
C PRO A 75 -5.47 -8.58 4.32
N THR A 76 -5.22 -9.02 5.54
CA THR A 76 -3.88 -9.02 6.11
C THR A 76 -3.02 -10.09 5.44
N VAL A 77 -1.70 -10.02 5.62
CA VAL A 77 -0.80 -11.10 5.18
C VAL A 77 -1.23 -12.45 5.77
N VAL A 78 -1.72 -12.44 7.00
CA VAL A 78 -2.27 -13.62 7.68
C VAL A 78 -3.46 -14.20 6.93
N ASP A 79 -4.40 -13.34 6.55
CA ASP A 79 -5.57 -13.75 5.77
C ASP A 79 -5.14 -14.34 4.43
N LEU A 80 -4.13 -13.76 3.78
CA LEU A 80 -3.62 -14.27 2.51
C LEU A 80 -2.92 -15.63 2.65
N VAL A 81 -2.22 -15.87 3.76
CA VAL A 81 -1.61 -17.17 4.09
C VAL A 81 -2.69 -18.21 4.39
N HIS A 82 -3.67 -17.89 5.23
CA HIS A 82 -4.78 -18.80 5.54
C HIS A 82 -5.66 -19.13 4.34
N ARG A 83 -5.86 -18.18 3.42
CA ARG A 83 -6.59 -18.41 2.16
C ARG A 83 -5.77 -19.19 1.13
N GLY A 84 -4.50 -19.48 1.41
CA GLY A 84 -3.60 -20.13 0.45
C GLY A 84 -3.35 -19.29 -0.81
N VAL A 85 -3.48 -17.96 -0.71
CA VAL A 85 -3.13 -17.01 -1.78
C VAL A 85 -1.63 -16.71 -1.72
N PHE A 86 -1.10 -16.48 -0.51
CA PHE A 86 0.34 -16.39 -0.27
C PHE A 86 0.93 -17.79 -0.08
N LYS A 87 1.44 -18.35 -1.17
CA LYS A 87 2.12 -19.65 -1.22
C LYS A 87 3.58 -19.47 -1.64
N GLY A 88 4.47 -20.27 -1.07
CA GLY A 88 5.89 -20.21 -1.36
C GLY A 88 6.69 -21.10 -0.42
N LEU A 89 7.95 -21.37 -0.80
CA LEU A 89 8.84 -22.27 -0.07
C LEU A 89 8.96 -21.85 1.41
N GLY A 90 8.33 -22.64 2.28
CA GLY A 90 8.38 -22.45 3.73
C GLY A 90 7.62 -21.24 4.26
N ILE A 91 6.72 -20.59 3.51
CA ILE A 91 5.93 -19.45 4.01
C ILE A 91 5.06 -19.85 5.21
N GLU A 92 4.34 -20.97 5.12
CA GLU A 92 3.51 -21.48 6.22
C GLU A 92 4.32 -21.88 7.46
N ARG A 93 5.55 -22.37 7.24
CA ARG A 93 6.47 -22.72 8.33
C ARG A 93 7.04 -21.47 8.98
N ARG A 94 7.50 -20.50 8.19
CA ARG A 94 7.99 -19.20 8.68
C ARG A 94 6.91 -18.45 9.44
N TRP A 95 5.67 -18.52 8.96
CA TRP A 95 4.50 -17.99 9.66
C TRP A 95 4.30 -18.68 11.03
N ARG A 96 4.29 -20.02 11.06
CA ARG A 96 4.22 -20.79 12.32
C ARG A 96 5.37 -20.47 13.29
N ASP A 97 6.56 -20.21 12.77
CA ASP A 97 7.75 -19.87 13.54
C ASP A 97 7.79 -18.37 13.96
N GLY A 98 6.79 -17.56 13.58
CA GLY A 98 6.72 -16.13 13.89
C GLY A 98 7.80 -15.27 13.21
N VAL A 99 8.42 -15.77 12.13
CA VAL A 99 9.52 -15.11 11.43
C VAL A 99 8.98 -14.17 10.35
N TYR A 100 9.50 -12.95 10.28
CA TYR A 100 9.16 -12.01 9.22
C TYR A 100 9.43 -12.60 7.83
N LEU A 101 8.46 -12.48 6.92
CA LEU A 101 8.54 -13.05 5.57
C LEU A 101 9.75 -12.54 4.76
N TYR A 102 10.16 -11.29 4.99
CA TYR A 102 11.29 -10.64 4.32
C TYR A 102 12.65 -10.94 4.98
N THR A 103 12.69 -11.62 6.13
CA THR A 103 13.97 -11.99 6.75
C THR A 103 14.66 -13.02 5.88
N GLN A 104 15.71 -12.56 5.19
CA GLN A 104 16.57 -13.37 4.32
C GLN A 104 17.39 -14.35 5.16
N ARG A 105 16.79 -15.47 5.59
CA ARG A 105 17.58 -16.61 6.07
C ARG A 105 18.15 -17.34 4.86
N VAL A 106 19.44 -17.11 4.60
CA VAL A 106 20.30 -17.84 3.65
C VAL A 106 20.16 -19.36 3.81
N SER A 107 19.72 -19.84 4.98
CA SER A 107 19.54 -21.25 5.30
C SER A 107 18.27 -21.92 4.79
N SER A 108 17.24 -21.21 4.29
CA SER A 108 15.97 -21.88 3.94
C SER A 108 16.04 -22.75 2.67
N ILE A 109 16.75 -22.29 1.63
CA ILE A 109 16.98 -23.06 0.40
C ILE A 109 17.92 -24.22 0.69
N PHE A 110 18.97 -23.98 1.47
CA PHE A 110 19.95 -25.00 1.83
C PHE A 110 19.34 -26.10 2.71
N LEU A 111 18.53 -25.75 3.72
CA LEU A 111 17.78 -26.72 4.53
C LEU A 111 16.77 -27.51 3.72
N PHE A 112 16.11 -26.88 2.74
CA PHE A 112 15.19 -27.57 1.83
C PHE A 112 15.92 -28.57 0.91
N LEU A 113 17.06 -28.17 0.34
CA LEU A 113 17.90 -29.05 -0.48
C LEU A 113 18.45 -30.22 0.33
N ILE A 114 18.93 -29.96 1.55
CA ILE A 114 19.38 -31.01 2.49
C ILE A 114 18.24 -31.97 2.83
N ASN A 115 17.06 -31.45 3.15
CA ASN A 115 15.91 -32.29 3.50
C ASN A 115 15.49 -33.17 2.31
N THR A 116 15.37 -32.58 1.13
CA THR A 116 15.04 -33.31 -0.12
C THR A 116 16.08 -34.40 -0.42
N PHE A 117 17.36 -34.10 -0.24
CA PHE A 117 18.45 -35.05 -0.43
C PHE A 117 18.38 -36.20 0.57
N LEU A 118 18.13 -35.91 1.85
CA LEU A 118 18.00 -36.94 2.90
C LEU A 118 16.79 -37.85 2.67
N THR A 119 15.64 -37.30 2.25
CA THR A 119 14.45 -38.09 1.94
C THR A 119 14.67 -39.02 0.75
N LEU A 120 15.31 -38.53 -0.32
CA LEU A 120 15.66 -39.34 -1.48
C LEU A 120 16.65 -40.47 -1.13
N ARG A 121 17.60 -40.21 -0.22
CA ARG A 121 18.60 -41.20 0.20
C ARG A 121 18.04 -42.29 1.11
N LEU A 122 17.08 -41.97 1.97
CA LEU A 122 16.40 -42.93 2.84
C LEU A 122 15.51 -43.91 2.07
N VAL A 123 14.85 -43.45 1.00
CA VAL A 123 14.05 -44.31 0.11
C VAL A 123 14.93 -45.32 -0.62
N HIS A 124 16.18 -44.97 -0.95
CA HIS A 124 17.09 -45.83 -1.71
C HIS A 124 17.82 -46.90 -0.87
N HIS A 125 17.73 -46.83 0.48
CA HIS A 125 18.38 -47.75 1.40
C HIS A 125 17.41 -48.75 2.05
N SER A 126 16.13 -48.72 1.62
CA SER A 126 15.00 -49.49 2.15
C SER A 126 14.50 -50.59 1.20
N VAL A 127 15.34 -51.03 0.24
CA VAL A 127 15.06 -52.14 -0.70
C VAL A 127 16.16 -53.18 -0.59
#